data_AF-A0A8H7ULT6-F1
#
_entry.id   AF-A0A8H7ULT6-F1
#
_cell.length_a   1.000
_cell.length_b   1.000
_cell.length_c   1.000
_cell.angle_alpha   90.00
_cell.angle_beta   90.00
_cell.angle_gamma   90.00
#
_symmetry.space_group_name_H-M   'P 1'
#
loop_
_entity.id
_entity.type
_entity.pdbx_description
1 polymer ?
#
loop_
_entity_poly.entity_id
_entity_poly.type
_entity_poly.pdbx_seq_one_letter_code
_entity_poly.pdbx_strand_id
1 'polypeptide(L)'
;MHSSVKGRAQIFFLSEKGSETPTQICGFFFDETKTRNLGLAGRLLEDEPFRNHENCCLEPRAKYRVTLHDYVTKEYYDIPVVKRAIDDDAGSLETDCAVADDSGTTETTMSFETDRFVVDQIAWEHCRKYLGKLYNELVSKIEDVDKENVNAALTEKYDLVVCYGQMYISLGKAR
;
A
#
# COMPACT_ATOMS: atom_id res chain seq x y z
N MET A 1 23.44 12.57 4.13
CA MET A 1 23.36 11.40 5.03
C MET A 1 22.02 10.75 4.75
N HIS A 2 22.01 9.53 4.18
CA HIS A 2 20.77 8.74 4.10
C HIS A 2 20.42 8.25 5.49
N SER A 3 19.20 8.50 5.95
CA SER A 3 18.74 7.94 7.23
C SER A 3 17.92 6.70 6.95
N SER A 4 18.44 5.54 7.34
CA SER A 4 17.66 4.30 7.34
C SER A 4 16.76 4.25 8.55
N VAL A 5 15.50 3.91 8.33
CA VAL A 5 14.51 3.67 9.38
C VAL A 5 13.96 2.25 9.23
N LYS A 6 13.78 1.58 10.36
CA LYS A 6 13.20 0.25 10.46
C LYS A 6 11.99 0.33 11.38
N GLY A 7 10.96 -0.44 11.07
CA GLY A 7 9.81 -0.52 11.94
C GLY A 7 8.75 -1.49 11.45
N ARG A 8 7.53 -1.25 11.92
CA ARG A 8 6.36 -2.09 11.63
C ARG A 8 5.40 -1.34 10.74
N ALA A 9 4.85 -2.04 9.76
CA ALA A 9 3.87 -1.45 8.87
C ALA A 9 2.58 -2.26 8.82
N GLN A 10 1.51 -1.55 8.54
CA GLN A 10 0.23 -2.09 8.13
C GLN A 10 -0.10 -1.50 6.76
N ILE A 11 -0.19 -2.34 5.73
CA ILE A 11 -0.52 -1.95 4.36
C ILE A 11 -1.88 -2.54 3.98
N PHE A 12 -2.74 -1.68 3.46
CA PHE A 12 -4.05 -1.95 2.93
C PHE A 12 -3.94 -1.98 1.41
N PHE A 13 -4.25 -3.12 0.81
CA PHE A 13 -4.37 -3.31 -0.63
C PHE A 13 -5.85 -3.29 -0.98
N LEU A 14 -6.26 -2.33 -1.80
CA LEU A 14 -7.64 -2.15 -2.23
C LEU A 14 -7.73 -2.35 -3.75
N SER A 15 -8.63 -3.22 -4.19
CA SER A 15 -9.04 -3.40 -5.57
C SER A 15 -10.56 -3.30 -5.70
N GLU A 16 -11.04 -2.88 -6.88
CA GLU A 16 -12.44 -3.10 -7.24
C GLU A 16 -12.70 -4.59 -7.43
N LYS A 17 -13.90 -5.05 -7.11
CA LYS A 17 -14.24 -6.47 -7.24
C LYS A 17 -14.08 -6.92 -8.70
N GLY A 18 -13.36 -8.01 -8.90
CA GLY A 18 -13.05 -8.52 -10.25
C GLY A 18 -11.89 -7.78 -10.93
N SER A 19 -11.33 -6.74 -10.31
CA SER A 19 -10.01 -6.25 -10.66
C SER A 19 -8.98 -7.19 -10.05
N GLU A 20 -8.13 -7.73 -10.91
CA GLU A 20 -7.06 -8.63 -10.45
C GLU A 20 -6.06 -7.80 -9.63
N THR A 21 -5.57 -6.65 -10.11
CA THR A 21 -4.51 -5.92 -9.40
C THR A 21 -5.05 -4.86 -8.43
N PRO A 22 -4.53 -4.78 -7.17
CA PRO A 22 -4.80 -3.64 -6.29
C PRO A 22 -4.47 -2.33 -6.99
N THR A 23 -5.44 -1.44 -7.10
CA THR A 23 -5.25 -0.13 -7.75
C THR A 23 -4.63 0.87 -6.78
N GLN A 24 -4.84 0.64 -5.48
CA GLN A 24 -4.38 1.51 -4.41
C GLN A 24 -3.73 0.70 -3.29
N ILE A 25 -2.65 1.28 -2.75
CA ILE A 25 -2.08 0.85 -1.49
C ILE A 25 -2.11 2.01 -0.52
N CYS A 26 -2.52 1.77 0.71
CA CYS A 26 -2.50 2.76 1.78
C CYS A 26 -1.95 2.11 3.04
N GLY A 27 -1.44 2.87 3.99
CA GLY A 27 -0.93 2.25 5.19
C GLY A 27 -0.36 3.19 6.22
N PHE A 28 0.13 2.57 7.28
CA PHE A 28 0.85 3.21 8.36
C PHE A 28 2.16 2.48 8.58
N PHE A 29 3.20 3.25 8.83
CA PHE A 29 4.50 2.76 9.24
C PHE A 29 4.86 3.39 10.58
N PHE A 30 5.13 2.57 11.59
CA PHE A 30 5.66 3.01 12.87
C PHE A 30 7.19 2.85 12.85
N ASP A 31 7.90 3.98 12.83
CA ASP A 31 9.35 4.07 12.96
C ASP A 31 9.74 3.77 14.42
N GLU A 32 10.28 2.58 14.66
CA GLU A 32 10.67 2.13 16.00
C GLU A 32 11.87 2.91 16.55
N THR A 33 12.71 3.46 15.67
CA THR A 33 13.93 4.19 16.06
C THR A 33 13.61 5.59 16.58
N LYS A 34 12.70 6.30 15.90
CA LYS A 34 12.32 7.68 16.23
C LYS A 34 10.96 7.79 16.92
N THR A 35 10.28 6.66 17.13
CA THR A 35 8.94 6.58 17.74
C THR A 35 7.91 7.50 17.07
N ARG A 36 7.81 7.43 15.73
CA ARG A 36 6.88 8.25 14.93
C ARG A 36 6.06 7.40 13.97
N ASN A 37 4.88 7.91 13.59
CA ASN A 37 4.03 7.28 12.60
C ASN A 37 4.12 8.03 11.27
N LEU A 38 4.40 7.31 10.20
CA LEU A 38 4.36 7.80 8.82
C LEU A 38 3.13 7.22 8.12
N GLY A 39 2.46 8.04 7.32
CA GLY A 39 1.43 7.57 6.40
C GLY A 39 2.04 7.08 5.11
N LEU A 40 1.53 5.98 4.58
CA LEU A 40 1.88 5.45 3.27
C LEU A 40 0.67 5.57 2.35
N ALA A 41 0.87 6.12 1.16
CA ALA A 41 -0.13 6.14 0.11
C ALA A 41 0.55 5.82 -1.22
N GLY A 42 -0.03 4.93 -1.99
CA GLY A 42 0.49 4.55 -3.29
C GLY A 42 -0.63 4.22 -4.27
N ARG A 43 -0.32 4.41 -5.53
CA ARG A 43 -1.22 4.12 -6.65
C ARG A 43 -0.49 3.27 -7.68
N LEU A 44 -1.23 2.36 -8.30
CA LEU A 44 -0.73 1.57 -9.42
C LEU A 44 -0.26 2.52 -10.54
N LEU A 45 0.89 2.22 -11.13
CA LEU A 45 1.36 2.85 -12.35
C LEU A 45 0.64 2.16 -13.52
N GLU A 46 -0.16 2.94 -14.25
CA GLU A 46 -0.84 2.49 -15.46
C GLU A 46 0.17 2.43 -16.61
N ASP A 47 1.01 1.40 -16.66
CA ASP A 47 1.89 1.14 -17.80
C ASP A 47 1.18 0.19 -18.78
N GLU A 48 0.53 0.78 -19.80
CA GLU A 48 -0.08 0.17 -21.00
C GLU A 48 -1.14 -0.95 -20.86
N PRO A 49 -2.12 -1.02 -21.79
CA PRO A 49 -3.19 -2.02 -21.76
C PRO A 49 -2.65 -3.39 -22.19
N PHE A 50 -2.06 -4.14 -21.28
CA PHE A 50 -1.69 -5.54 -21.51
C PHE A 50 -2.95 -6.40 -21.52
N ARG A 51 -3.54 -6.53 -22.73
CA ARG A 51 -4.82 -7.21 -23.01
C ARG A 51 -4.81 -8.73 -22.87
N ASN A 52 -3.70 -9.35 -22.50
CA ASN A 52 -3.64 -10.80 -22.39
C ASN A 52 -2.80 -11.13 -21.16
N HIS A 53 -3.44 -11.62 -20.11
CA HIS A 53 -3.20 -12.93 -19.52
C HIS A 53 -3.85 -12.98 -18.13
N GLU A 54 -4.67 -14.00 -17.94
CA GLU A 54 -5.12 -14.52 -16.65
C GLU A 54 -3.90 -14.65 -15.73
N ASN A 55 -3.89 -14.01 -14.57
CA ASN A 55 -3.40 -14.59 -13.30
C ASN A 55 -3.29 -13.52 -12.20
N CYS A 56 -4.11 -13.75 -11.16
CA CYS A 56 -3.86 -13.45 -9.74
C CYS A 56 -3.54 -12.01 -9.33
N CYS A 57 -4.30 -11.54 -8.33
CA CYS A 57 -4.13 -10.26 -7.64
C CYS A 57 -2.80 -10.01 -6.92
N LEU A 58 -1.86 -10.94 -7.09
CA LEU A 58 -0.58 -11.05 -6.42
C LEU A 58 0.59 -11.01 -7.41
N GLU A 59 0.34 -10.71 -8.70
CA GLU A 59 1.38 -10.79 -9.72
C GLU A 59 2.63 -9.92 -9.43
N PRO A 60 3.85 -10.46 -9.66
CA PRO A 60 5.12 -9.79 -9.40
C PRO A 60 5.39 -8.54 -10.27
N ARG A 61 4.42 -8.15 -11.13
CA ARG A 61 4.53 -7.09 -12.12
C ARG A 61 3.75 -5.82 -11.76
N ALA A 62 2.95 -5.83 -10.69
CA ALA A 62 2.27 -4.64 -10.21
C ALA A 62 3.28 -3.63 -9.67
N LYS A 63 3.34 -2.44 -10.29
CA LYS A 63 4.25 -1.35 -9.93
C LYS A 63 3.46 -0.18 -9.37
N TYR A 64 3.88 0.32 -8.22
CA TYR A 64 3.22 1.42 -7.53
C TYR A 64 4.17 2.61 -7.42
N ARG A 65 3.63 3.81 -7.58
CA ARG A 65 4.27 5.02 -7.06
C ARG A 65 3.78 5.23 -5.64
N VAL A 66 4.70 5.32 -4.69
CA VAL A 66 4.38 5.39 -3.27
C VAL A 66 4.95 6.69 -2.70
N THR A 67 4.18 7.37 -1.87
CA THR A 67 4.62 8.54 -1.12
C THR A 67 4.47 8.23 0.36
N LEU A 68 5.51 8.54 1.13
CA LEU A 68 5.47 8.57 2.59
C LEU A 68 5.23 10.00 3.06
N HIS A 69 4.33 10.15 4.02
CA HIS A 69 4.04 11.43 4.65
C HIS A 69 4.38 11.35 6.14
N ASP A 70 5.27 12.23 6.59
CA ASP A 70 5.56 12.43 8.00
C ASP A 70 4.58 13.44 8.61
N TYR A 71 3.66 12.96 9.43
CA TYR A 71 2.66 13.84 10.06
C TYR A 71 3.24 14.75 11.16
N VAL A 72 4.44 14.46 11.66
CA VAL A 72 5.15 15.26 12.66
C VAL A 72 5.89 16.41 11.97
N THR A 73 6.72 16.11 10.98
CA THR A 73 7.53 17.12 10.28
C THR A 73 6.81 17.79 9.12
N LYS A 74 5.67 17.24 8.67
CA LYS A 74 4.91 17.65 7.47
C LYS A 74 5.68 17.48 6.15
N GLU A 75 6.72 16.66 6.16
CA GLU A 75 7.54 16.35 4.98
C GLU A 75 6.98 15.17 4.19
N TYR A 76 7.31 15.16 2.89
CA TYR A 76 6.97 14.08 1.98
C TYR A 76 8.22 13.44 1.40
N TYR A 77 8.15 12.13 1.23
CA TYR A 77 9.21 11.33 0.62
C TYR A 77 8.58 10.50 -0.49
N ASP A 78 8.96 10.79 -1.73
CA ASP A 78 8.56 9.97 -2.86
C ASP A 78 9.45 8.73 -2.93
N ILE A 79 8.82 7.56 -3.00
CA ILE A 79 9.44 6.28 -3.30
C ILE A 79 9.14 5.99 -4.78
N PRO A 80 10.17 5.85 -5.63
CA PRO A 80 10.03 5.97 -7.08
C PRO A 80 9.07 4.93 -7.67
N VAL A 81 9.44 3.65 -7.54
CA VAL A 81 8.64 2.52 -8.00
C VAL A 81 8.78 1.41 -6.98
N VAL A 82 7.66 0.93 -6.48
CA VAL A 82 7.58 -0.22 -5.57
C VAL A 82 6.87 -1.35 -6.31
N LYS A 83 7.46 -2.54 -6.31
CA LYS A 83 6.90 -3.77 -6.87
C LYS A 83 6.77 -4.83 -5.78
N ARG A 84 6.15 -5.96 -6.11
CA ARG A 84 6.19 -7.14 -5.24
C ARG A 84 7.59 -7.72 -5.15
N ALA A 85 7.95 -8.26 -3.99
CA ALA A 85 9.15 -9.06 -3.86
C ALA A 85 9.03 -10.33 -4.74
N ILE A 86 10.08 -10.66 -5.48
CA ILE A 86 10.11 -11.85 -6.34
C ILE A 86 10.01 -13.09 -5.44
N ASP A 87 9.15 -14.04 -5.83
CA ASP A 87 8.91 -15.33 -5.14
C ASP A 87 8.12 -15.26 -3.81
N ASP A 88 7.35 -14.19 -3.56
CA ASP A 88 6.48 -14.10 -2.38
C ASP A 88 5.00 -13.82 -2.70
N ASP A 89 4.14 -14.79 -2.37
CA ASP A 89 2.69 -14.66 -2.45
C ASP A 89 2.12 -13.81 -1.30
N ALA A 90 2.88 -13.56 -0.23
CA ALA A 90 2.38 -12.98 1.02
C ALA A 90 2.13 -11.46 0.98
N GLY A 91 2.41 -10.77 -0.14
CA GLY A 91 2.13 -9.33 -0.25
C GLY A 91 3.29 -8.42 0.12
N SER A 92 4.51 -8.97 0.21
CA SER A 92 5.74 -8.19 0.40
C SER A 92 6.00 -7.26 -0.78
N LEU A 93 6.64 -6.13 -0.48
CA LEU A 93 6.93 -5.06 -1.43
C LEU A 93 8.42 -4.68 -1.40
N GLU A 94 8.99 -4.30 -2.52
CA GLU A 94 10.36 -3.79 -2.63
C GLU A 94 10.46 -2.70 -3.69
N THR A 95 11.46 -1.83 -3.58
CA THR A 95 11.73 -0.82 -4.60
C THR A 95 12.28 -1.48 -5.87
N ASP A 96 11.74 -1.12 -7.04
CA ASP A 96 12.23 -1.63 -8.31
C ASP A 96 13.53 -0.93 -8.72
N CYS A 97 14.67 -1.51 -8.34
CA CYS A 97 16.01 -0.96 -8.64
C CYS A 97 16.31 -0.84 -10.15
N ALA A 98 15.54 -1.49 -11.02
CA ALA A 98 15.71 -1.40 -12.48
C ALA A 98 15.14 -0.11 -13.09
N VAL A 99 14.27 0.60 -12.37
CA VAL A 99 13.68 1.88 -12.83
C VAL A 99 14.44 3.07 -12.24
N ALA A 100 15.65 2.83 -11.71
CA ALA A 100 16.52 3.91 -11.26
C ALA A 100 16.80 4.86 -12.43
N ASP A 101 16.36 6.08 -12.24
CA ASP A 101 16.49 7.26 -13.07
C ASP A 101 17.92 7.33 -13.65
N ASP A 102 18.10 7.84 -14.88
CA ASP A 102 19.39 8.02 -15.57
C ASP A 102 20.46 8.82 -14.77
N SER A 103 20.13 9.32 -13.58
CA SER A 103 21.03 9.93 -12.59
C SER A 103 21.61 8.98 -11.54
N GLY A 104 21.30 7.67 -11.59
CA GLY A 104 21.98 6.63 -10.80
C GLY A 104 21.80 6.70 -9.28
N THR A 105 20.79 7.41 -8.76
CA THR A 105 20.54 7.52 -7.32
C THR A 105 19.04 7.54 -7.03
N THR A 106 18.46 6.36 -6.78
CA THR A 106 17.19 6.28 -6.04
C THR A 106 17.50 6.60 -4.58
N GLU A 107 17.42 7.87 -4.20
CA GLU A 107 17.81 8.31 -2.85
C GLU A 107 16.90 7.71 -1.75
N THR A 108 15.65 7.38 -2.10
CA THR A 108 14.67 6.75 -1.21
C THR A 108 14.33 5.34 -1.68
N THR A 109 14.51 4.35 -0.81
CA THR A 109 14.13 2.95 -1.07
C THR A 109 13.32 2.38 0.08
N MET A 110 12.51 1.38 -0.21
CA MET A 110 11.64 0.68 0.73
C MET A 110 11.65 -0.83 0.45
N SER A 111 11.65 -1.62 1.51
CA SER A 111 11.20 -3.02 1.50
C SER A 111 10.18 -3.24 2.62
N PHE A 112 9.21 -4.12 2.36
CA PHE A 112 8.18 -4.54 3.29
C PHE A 112 8.06 -6.06 3.20
N GLU A 113 8.25 -6.74 4.32
CA GLU A 113 8.13 -8.18 4.44
C GLU A 113 6.87 -8.49 5.24
N THR A 114 5.90 -9.14 4.59
CA THR A 114 4.63 -9.49 5.23
C THR A 114 4.80 -10.68 6.15
N ASP A 115 4.40 -10.54 7.42
CA ASP A 115 4.35 -11.65 8.37
C ASP A 115 2.93 -12.20 8.59
N ARG A 116 1.92 -11.38 8.28
CA ARG A 116 0.51 -11.73 8.44
C ARG A 116 -0.36 -10.89 7.52
N PHE A 117 -1.46 -11.46 7.02
CA PHE A 117 -2.52 -10.68 6.42
C PHE A 117 -3.90 -11.05 6.97
N VAL A 118 -4.87 -10.16 6.80
CA VAL A 118 -6.29 -10.37 7.11
C VAL A 118 -7.15 -9.87 5.95
N VAL A 119 -8.31 -10.51 5.76
CA VAL A 119 -9.25 -10.26 4.67
C VAL A 119 -10.69 -10.08 5.20
N ASP A 120 -11.64 -9.85 4.30
CA ASP A 120 -13.08 -9.82 4.57
C ASP A 120 -13.48 -8.81 5.67
N GLN A 121 -14.46 -9.18 6.51
CA GLN A 121 -15.01 -8.34 7.56
C GLN A 121 -13.92 -7.78 8.49
N ILE A 122 -12.90 -8.58 8.82
CA ILE A 122 -11.82 -8.16 9.70
C ILE A 122 -10.99 -7.06 9.04
N ALA A 123 -10.67 -7.20 7.75
CA ALA A 123 -9.97 -6.16 6.99
C ALA A 123 -10.76 -4.83 6.99
N TRP A 124 -12.08 -4.89 6.81
CA TRP A 124 -12.94 -3.71 6.85
C TRP A 124 -13.05 -3.07 8.24
N GLU A 125 -13.10 -3.86 9.30
CA GLU A 125 -13.05 -3.34 10.68
C GLU A 125 -11.74 -2.60 10.95
N HIS A 126 -10.62 -3.12 10.44
CA HIS A 126 -9.33 -2.45 10.50
C HIS A 126 -9.32 -1.16 9.67
N CYS A 127 -9.85 -1.18 8.45
CA CYS A 127 -9.94 0.01 7.60
C CYS A 127 -10.77 1.10 8.28
N ARG A 128 -11.94 0.75 8.84
CA ARG A 128 -12.78 1.69 9.59
C ARG A 128 -12.04 2.32 10.77
N LYS A 129 -11.25 1.53 11.50
CA LYS A 129 -10.53 1.99 12.70
C LYS A 129 -9.33 2.89 12.37
N TYR A 130 -8.54 2.52 11.36
CA TYR A 130 -7.25 3.15 11.09
C TYR A 130 -7.25 4.06 9.85
N LEU A 131 -8.08 3.78 8.85
CA LEU A 131 -8.26 4.56 7.62
C LEU A 131 -9.71 5.06 7.48
N GLY A 132 -10.29 5.58 8.56
CA GLY A 132 -11.72 5.95 8.60
C GLY A 132 -12.16 6.93 7.50
N LYS A 133 -11.28 7.81 7.02
CA LYS A 133 -11.58 8.69 5.88
C LYS A 133 -11.81 7.89 4.60
N LEU A 134 -10.91 6.97 4.25
CA LEU A 134 -11.05 6.08 3.10
C LEU A 134 -12.31 5.22 3.23
N TYR A 135 -12.54 4.64 4.41
CA TYR A 135 -13.73 3.84 4.67
C TYR A 135 -15.02 4.65 4.39
N ASN A 136 -15.13 5.85 4.96
CA ASN A 136 -16.31 6.70 4.76
C ASN A 136 -16.49 7.14 3.31
N GLU A 137 -15.40 7.42 2.59
CA GLU A 137 -15.43 7.72 1.16
C GLU A 137 -15.98 6.54 0.35
N LEU A 138 -15.55 5.30 0.62
CA LEU A 138 -16.05 4.11 -0.05
C LEU A 138 -17.52 3.83 0.30
N VAL A 139 -17.91 3.98 1.57
CA VAL A 139 -19.31 3.82 2.01
C VAL A 139 -20.23 4.81 1.30
N SER A 140 -19.77 6.04 1.04
CA SER A 140 -20.57 7.06 0.33
C SER A 140 -20.89 6.69 -1.13
N LYS A 141 -20.18 5.70 -1.71
CA LYS A 141 -20.41 5.18 -3.06
C LYS A 141 -21.35 3.97 -3.10
N ILE A 142 -21.87 3.53 -1.96
CA ILE A 142 -22.89 2.48 -1.89
C ILE A 142 -24.25 3.14 -1.96
N GLU A 143 -25.07 2.73 -2.92
CA GLU A 143 -26.47 3.13 -3.01
C GLU A 143 -27.27 2.38 -1.93
N ASP A 144 -28.23 3.06 -1.30
CA ASP A 144 -29.08 2.50 -0.23
C ASP A 144 -28.29 1.83 0.92
N VAL A 145 -27.53 2.65 1.65
CA VAL A 145 -26.75 2.21 2.82
C VAL A 145 -27.66 1.76 3.96
N ASP A 146 -27.99 0.48 4.00
CA ASP A 146 -28.36 -0.17 5.25
C ASP A 146 -27.12 -0.24 6.15
N LYS A 147 -27.18 0.50 7.28
CA LYS A 147 -26.07 0.60 8.23
C LYS A 147 -25.68 -0.74 8.84
N GLU A 148 -26.57 -1.72 8.82
CA GLU A 148 -26.30 -3.07 9.34
C GLU A 148 -25.53 -3.94 8.34
N ASN A 149 -25.54 -3.58 7.04
CA ASN A 149 -24.98 -4.41 5.96
C ASN A 149 -23.84 -3.74 5.16
N VAL A 150 -23.31 -2.61 5.65
CA VAL A 150 -22.29 -1.82 4.95
C VAL A 150 -21.06 -2.62 4.54
N ASN A 151 -20.52 -3.45 5.44
CA ASN A 151 -19.33 -4.25 5.13
C ASN A 151 -19.63 -5.34 4.08
N ALA A 152 -20.84 -5.90 4.06
CA ALA A 152 -21.24 -6.84 3.02
C ALA A 152 -21.29 -6.14 1.65
N ALA A 153 -21.94 -4.98 1.58
CA ALA A 153 -21.99 -4.17 0.36
C ALA A 153 -20.60 -3.69 -0.11
N LEU A 154 -19.68 -3.40 0.81
CA LEU A 154 -18.29 -3.09 0.47
C LEU A 154 -17.57 -4.31 -0.11
N THR A 155 -17.71 -5.49 0.51
CA THR A 155 -17.10 -6.74 0.03
C THR A 155 -17.66 -7.22 -1.31
N GLU A 156 -18.89 -6.83 -1.65
CA GLU A 156 -19.46 -7.06 -2.98
C GLU A 156 -18.80 -6.17 -4.07
N LYS A 157 -18.38 -4.96 -3.71
CA LYS A 157 -17.82 -3.97 -4.65
C LYS A 157 -16.29 -3.91 -4.67
N TYR A 158 -15.63 -4.30 -3.59
CA TYR A 158 -14.20 -4.14 -3.40
C TYR A 158 -13.59 -5.36 -2.70
N ASP A 159 -12.37 -5.70 -3.07
CA ASP A 159 -11.52 -6.60 -2.29
C ASP A 159 -10.55 -5.75 -1.47
N LEU A 160 -10.47 -6.05 -0.16
CA LEU A 160 -9.57 -5.39 0.77
C LEU A 160 -8.73 -6.44 1.50
N VAL A 161 -7.41 -6.32 1.36
CA VAL A 161 -6.44 -7.11 2.09
C VAL A 161 -5.62 -6.20 2.98
N VAL A 162 -5.39 -6.59 4.23
CA VAL A 162 -4.56 -5.85 5.17
C VAL A 162 -3.37 -6.71 5.55
N CYS A 163 -2.18 -6.32 5.12
CA CYS A 163 -0.91 -6.96 5.44
C CYS A 163 -0.23 -6.24 6.61
N TYR A 164 0.31 -7.01 7.54
CA TYR A 164 1.19 -6.59 8.62
C TYR A 164 2.58 -7.13 8.35
N GLY A 165 3.59 -6.38 8.74
CA GLY A 165 4.94 -6.80 8.48
C GLY A 165 6.01 -5.88 8.99
N GLN A 166 7.25 -6.25 8.70
CA GLN A 166 8.41 -5.40 8.92
C GLN A 166 8.63 -4.53 7.69
N MET A 167 8.96 -3.27 7.91
CA MET A 167 9.29 -2.35 6.83
C MET A 167 10.64 -1.71 7.11
N TYR A 168 11.44 -1.60 6.06
CA TYR A 168 12.71 -0.91 6.05
C TYR A 168 12.67 0.16 4.98
N ILE A 169 13.01 1.40 5.34
CA ILE A 169 13.04 2.54 4.43
C ILE A 169 14.41 3.21 4.55
N SER A 170 15.10 3.38 3.43
CA SER A 170 16.20 4.34 3.32
C SER A 170 15.61 5.66 2.86
N LEU A 171 15.69 6.71 3.68
CA LEU A 171 15.17 8.04 3.31
C LEU A 171 16.23 8.85 2.57
N GLY A 172 15.85 9.33 1.39
CA GLY A 172 16.59 10.31 0.60
C GLY A 172 16.31 11.74 1.03
N LYS A 173 16.55 12.71 0.16
CA LYS A 173 16.21 14.11 0.42
C LYS A 173 14.69 14.31 0.43
N ALA A 174 14.16 14.89 1.51
CA ALA A 174 12.76 15.31 1.60
C ALA A 174 12.44 16.36 0.53
N ARG A 175 11.19 16.37 0.04
CA ARG A 175 10.67 17.38 -0.91
C ARG A 175 9.84 18.45 -0.22
#